data_AF-A0A1N7KH39-F1
#
_entry.id   AF-A0A1N7KH39-F1
#
_cell.length_a   1.000
_cell.length_b   1.000
_cell.length_c   1.000
_cell.angle_alpha   90.00
_cell.angle_beta   90.00
_cell.angle_gamma   90.00
#
_symmetry.space_group_name_H-M   'P 1'
#
loop_
_entity.id
_entity.type
_entity.pdbx_description
1 polymer ?
#
loop_
_entity_poly.entity_id
_entity_poly.type
_entity_poly.pdbx_seq_one_letter_code
_entity_poly.pdbx_strand_id
1 'polypeptide(L)'
;MLFNFAIFCKFVSWKKYLQRLVVLELKFFESPHFANTFSVMRHFMKTKILSIILIIFTKLLFSQSNVPSDYKKIPDSLYNKTKLYKFIVPKENYSYWKVVNKESQLPETLIYQTGSLKNLIDAILQEDGFFYECEPSGCFSYIVAYKKEIPEYFKTETELQNFIGEIDNLPEALLLARTYDFWFDRKQIIGGAYKIDSKYVYLYLSKFSSCPVNKESFIIKINRKNKEIKYQSNGVYYKSNDCYTS
;
A
#
# COMPACT_ATOMS: atom_id res chain seq x y z
N MET A 1 -31.18 -27.30 3.32
CA MET A 1 -29.81 -26.91 2.90
C MET A 1 -29.21 -26.09 4.04
N LEU A 2 -28.37 -26.61 4.94
CA LEU A 2 -26.97 -27.07 4.78
C LEU A 2 -26.12 -25.97 4.14
N PHE A 3 -25.00 -25.42 4.64
CA PHE A 3 -23.97 -25.66 5.68
C PHE A 3 -23.37 -24.23 5.98
N ASN A 4 -22.65 -23.87 7.05
CA ASN A 4 -21.42 -24.50 7.55
C ASN A 4 -21.03 -23.98 8.95
N PHE A 5 -20.95 -24.93 9.87
CA PHE A 5 -20.23 -24.95 11.14
C PHE A 5 -18.77 -25.29 10.83
N ALA A 6 -17.80 -24.36 10.91
CA ALA A 6 -16.39 -24.75 10.73
C ALA A 6 -15.31 -23.80 11.26
N ILE A 7 -15.54 -22.96 12.29
CA ILE A 7 -14.43 -22.24 12.96
C ILE A 7 -14.66 -22.20 14.46
N PHE A 8 -14.76 -23.37 15.09
CA PHE A 8 -14.67 -23.50 16.55
C PHE A 8 -13.78 -24.65 17.03
N CYS A 9 -13.19 -25.44 16.12
CA CYS A 9 -12.52 -26.69 16.48
C CYS A 9 -10.99 -26.66 16.61
N LYS A 10 -10.31 -25.50 16.59
CA LYS A 10 -8.85 -25.46 16.84
C LYS A 10 -8.39 -24.74 18.11
N PHE A 11 -9.30 -24.12 18.88
CA PHE A 11 -8.95 -23.45 20.13
C PHE A 11 -9.00 -24.34 21.39
N VAL A 12 -9.61 -25.52 21.32
CA VAL A 12 -9.81 -26.39 22.50
C VAL A 12 -8.59 -27.28 22.80
N SER A 13 -7.71 -27.52 21.82
CA SER A 13 -6.58 -28.45 22.00
C SER A 13 -5.40 -27.85 22.78
N TRP A 14 -5.16 -26.54 22.66
CA TRP A 14 -4.06 -25.87 23.37
C TRP A 14 -4.31 -25.66 24.87
N LYS A 15 -5.57 -25.51 25.29
CA LYS A 15 -5.93 -25.38 26.72
C LYS A 15 -5.52 -26.61 27.53
N LYS A 16 -5.66 -27.82 26.97
CA LYS A 16 -5.28 -29.07 27.65
C LYS A 16 -3.75 -29.28 27.73
N TYR A 17 -2.99 -28.77 26.76
CA TYR A 17 -1.53 -28.88 26.76
C TYR A 17 -0.87 -27.89 27.73
N LEU A 18 -1.36 -26.64 27.78
CA LEU A 18 -0.90 -25.65 28.76
C LEU A 18 -1.31 -25.99 30.19
N GLN A 19 -2.49 -26.58 30.41
CA GLN A 19 -2.86 -27.09 31.73
C GLN A 19 -2.00 -28.28 32.17
N ARG A 20 -1.51 -29.15 31.26
CA ARG A 20 -0.62 -30.26 31.62
C ARG A 20 0.81 -29.82 31.94
N LEU A 21 1.34 -28.81 31.23
CA LEU A 21 2.68 -28.26 31.51
C LEU A 21 2.75 -27.55 32.86
N VAL A 22 1.71 -26.79 33.23
CA VAL A 22 1.63 -26.11 34.53
C VAL A 22 1.45 -27.11 35.69
N VAL A 23 0.82 -28.27 35.45
CA VAL A 23 0.63 -29.30 36.48
C VAL A 23 1.89 -30.17 36.68
N LEU A 24 2.75 -30.30 35.67
CA LEU A 24 3.98 -31.10 35.77
C LEU A 24 5.11 -30.41 36.54
N GLU A 25 5.23 -29.08 36.49
CA GLU A 25 6.21 -28.35 37.32
C GLU A 25 5.81 -28.28 38.81
N LEU A 26 4.56 -28.55 39.16
CA LEU A 26 4.07 -28.46 40.54
C LEU A 26 4.24 -29.74 41.37
N LYS A 27 4.66 -30.86 40.77
CA LYS A 27 4.86 -32.14 41.50
C LYS A 27 6.29 -32.39 41.98
N PHE A 28 7.24 -31.51 41.66
CA PHE A 28 8.66 -31.72 42.01
C PHE A 28 9.09 -31.15 43.38
N PHE A 29 8.16 -30.62 44.18
CA PHE A 29 8.46 -29.93 45.44
C PHE A 29 7.54 -30.36 46.59
N GLU A 30 7.51 -31.66 46.90
CA GLU A 30 6.93 -32.18 48.14
C GLU A 30 7.94 -33.09 48.84
N SER A 31 8.91 -32.47 49.53
CA SER A 31 9.73 -33.13 50.55
C SER A 31 9.51 -32.40 51.90
N PRO A 32 9.19 -33.10 52.99
CA PRO A 32 8.59 -32.51 54.19
C PRO A 32 9.61 -31.99 55.21
N HIS A 33 10.65 -31.24 54.79
CA HIS A 33 11.64 -30.70 55.74
C HIS A 33 11.94 -29.20 55.66
N PHE A 34 11.24 -28.40 54.83
CA PHE A 34 11.44 -26.94 54.80
C PHE A 34 10.10 -26.19 54.60
N ALA A 35 9.24 -26.19 55.62
CA ALA A 35 7.88 -25.65 55.49
C ALA A 35 7.73 -24.14 55.81
N ASN A 36 8.68 -23.48 56.48
CA ASN A 36 8.42 -22.13 57.04
C ASN A 36 9.12 -20.95 56.34
N THR A 37 9.89 -21.17 55.26
CA THR A 37 10.50 -20.07 54.48
C THR A 37 10.01 -19.99 53.03
N PHE A 38 9.30 -21.01 52.53
CA PHE A 38 8.85 -21.07 51.13
C PHE A 38 7.48 -20.43 50.85
N SER A 39 6.66 -20.20 51.87
CA SER A 39 5.29 -19.69 51.69
C SER A 39 5.27 -18.24 51.16
N VAL A 40 6.17 -17.38 51.67
CA VAL A 40 6.24 -15.96 51.29
C VAL A 40 6.82 -15.78 49.87
N MET A 41 7.85 -16.55 49.49
CA MET A 41 8.42 -16.51 48.13
C MET A 41 7.45 -17.05 47.07
N ARG A 42 6.64 -18.06 47.39
CA ARG A 42 5.67 -18.66 46.47
C ARG A 42 4.50 -17.72 46.15
N HIS A 43 4.13 -16.85 47.10
CA HIS A 43 3.14 -15.80 46.88
C HIS A 43 3.72 -14.62 46.09
N PHE A 44 4.95 -14.19 46.40
CA PHE A 44 5.66 -13.11 45.69
C PHE A 44 6.01 -13.44 44.23
N MET A 45 6.37 -14.70 43.91
CA MET A 45 6.64 -15.12 42.53
C MET A 45 5.36 -15.25 41.69
N LYS A 46 4.25 -15.71 42.27
CA LYS A 46 2.96 -15.82 41.55
C LYS A 46 2.37 -14.46 41.15
N THR A 47 2.45 -13.45 42.01
CA THR A 47 1.97 -12.08 41.69
C THR A 47 2.83 -11.36 40.65
N LYS A 48 4.15 -11.59 40.65
CA LYS A 48 5.06 -11.01 39.64
C LYS A 48 4.88 -11.65 38.26
N ILE A 49 4.72 -12.97 38.18
CA ILE A 49 4.52 -13.70 36.91
C ILE A 49 3.14 -13.35 36.30
N LEU A 50 2.08 -13.27 37.13
CA LEU A 50 0.76 -12.85 36.65
C LEU A 50 0.77 -11.42 36.08
N SER A 51 1.54 -10.51 36.71
CA SER A 51 1.71 -9.13 36.22
C SER A 51 2.46 -9.08 34.89
N ILE A 52 3.51 -9.89 34.71
CA ILE A 52 4.26 -9.96 33.44
C ILE A 52 3.39 -10.50 32.31
N ILE A 53 2.58 -11.54 32.57
CA ILE A 53 1.65 -12.10 31.58
C ILE A 53 0.58 -11.08 31.18
N LEU A 54 0.05 -10.31 32.13
CA LEU A 54 -0.92 -9.24 31.87
C LEU A 54 -0.32 -8.12 31.00
N ILE A 55 0.94 -7.74 31.25
CA ILE A 55 1.67 -6.74 30.45
C ILE A 55 1.93 -7.25 29.02
N ILE A 56 2.22 -8.55 28.84
CA ILE A 56 2.38 -9.16 27.51
C ILE A 56 1.04 -9.24 26.77
N PHE A 57 -0.06 -9.54 27.46
CA PHE A 57 -1.39 -9.63 26.86
C PHE A 57 -1.92 -8.26 26.39
N THR A 58 -1.63 -7.18 27.13
CA THR A 58 -2.02 -5.82 26.68
C THR A 58 -1.30 -5.42 25.40
N LYS A 59 -0.02 -5.78 25.21
CA LYS A 59 0.72 -5.49 23.96
C LYS A 59 0.17 -6.25 22.75
N LEU A 60 -0.42 -7.43 22.95
CA LEU A 60 -1.02 -8.22 21.87
C LEU A 60 -2.39 -7.68 21.41
N LEU A 61 -3.09 -6.90 22.23
CA LEU A 61 -4.41 -6.34 21.91
C LEU A 61 -4.36 -5.01 21.14
N PHE A 62 -3.20 -4.36 21.04
CA PHE A 62 -3.04 -3.05 20.37
C PHE A 62 -2.31 -3.10 19.02
N SER A 63 -2.07 -4.28 18.45
CA SER A 63 -1.56 -4.39 17.06
C SER A 63 -2.70 -4.21 16.03
N GLN A 64 -3.46 -3.12 16.16
CA GLN A 64 -4.30 -2.62 15.07
C GLN A 64 -3.49 -1.53 14.38
N SER A 65 -3.15 -1.74 13.12
CA SER A 65 -2.41 -0.79 12.27
C SER A 65 -3.29 0.43 11.98
N ASN A 66 -3.42 1.28 12.98
CA ASN A 66 -4.22 2.49 12.91
C ASN A 66 -3.44 3.57 12.17
N VAL A 67 -4.04 4.09 11.11
CA VAL A 67 -3.55 5.28 10.43
C VAL A 67 -3.64 6.46 11.41
N PRO A 68 -2.58 7.25 11.61
CA PRO A 68 -2.62 8.40 12.50
C PRO A 68 -3.72 9.41 12.12
N SER A 69 -4.31 10.06 13.11
CA SER A 69 -5.51 10.89 12.95
C SER A 69 -5.32 12.16 12.10
N ASP A 70 -4.07 12.57 11.89
CA ASP A 70 -3.71 13.72 11.06
C ASP A 70 -3.61 13.39 9.56
N TYR A 71 -3.76 12.11 9.18
CA TYR A 71 -3.91 11.69 7.79
C TYR A 71 -5.35 11.83 7.32
N LYS A 72 -5.51 12.21 6.05
CA LYS A 72 -6.80 12.33 5.38
C LYS A 72 -7.00 11.14 4.45
N LYS A 73 -8.24 10.67 4.31
CA LYS A 73 -8.60 9.68 3.26
C LYS A 73 -8.31 10.28 1.88
N ILE A 74 -7.70 9.50 0.98
CA ILE A 74 -7.54 9.90 -0.42
C ILE A 74 -8.94 9.95 -1.08
N PRO A 75 -9.32 11.06 -1.75
CA PRO A 75 -10.63 11.16 -2.39
C PRO A 75 -10.84 10.11 -3.48
N ASP A 76 -11.99 9.44 -3.47
CA ASP A 76 -12.32 8.39 -4.45
C ASP A 76 -12.38 8.91 -5.89
N SER A 77 -12.58 10.22 -6.07
CA SER A 77 -12.54 10.90 -7.38
C SER A 77 -11.17 10.82 -8.07
N LEU A 78 -10.10 10.57 -7.30
CA LEU A 78 -8.73 10.42 -7.79
C LEU A 78 -8.38 8.96 -8.16
N TYR A 79 -9.29 8.01 -7.98
CA TYR A 79 -8.98 6.59 -8.20
C TYR A 79 -8.81 6.22 -9.67
N ASN A 80 -9.43 6.97 -10.56
CA ASN A 80 -9.16 6.81 -11.98
C ASN A 80 -7.88 7.58 -12.34
N LYS A 81 -6.78 6.83 -12.50
CA LYS A 81 -5.45 7.33 -12.87
C LYS A 81 -5.48 8.31 -14.04
N THR A 82 -6.32 8.08 -15.06
CA THR A 82 -6.37 8.95 -16.25
C THR A 82 -6.82 10.38 -15.93
N LYS A 83 -7.57 10.57 -14.84
CA LYS A 83 -8.00 11.90 -14.36
C LYS A 83 -6.88 12.66 -13.66
N LEU A 84 -5.75 12.02 -13.37
CA LEU A 84 -4.64 12.63 -12.63
C LEU A 84 -3.70 13.41 -13.55
N TYR A 85 -3.57 13.02 -14.82
CA TYR A 85 -2.60 13.63 -15.75
C TYR A 85 -2.78 15.14 -15.88
N LYS A 86 -4.01 15.66 -15.86
CA LYS A 86 -4.28 17.10 -15.95
C LYS A 86 -3.68 17.96 -14.83
N PHE A 87 -3.24 17.34 -13.73
CA PHE A 87 -2.64 18.02 -12.58
C PHE A 87 -1.11 18.00 -12.61
N ILE A 88 -0.49 17.35 -13.60
CA ILE A 88 0.97 17.33 -13.73
C ILE A 88 1.46 18.72 -14.10
N VAL A 89 2.39 19.23 -13.30
CA VAL A 89 3.29 20.32 -13.67
C VAL A 89 4.59 19.69 -14.18
N PRO A 90 4.93 19.80 -15.48
CA PRO A 90 6.13 19.19 -16.01
C PRO A 90 7.41 19.85 -15.46
N LYS A 91 8.51 19.08 -15.42
CA LYS A 91 9.84 19.56 -14.99
C LYS A 91 10.38 20.68 -15.90
N GLU A 92 10.17 20.52 -17.19
CA GLU A 92 10.59 21.47 -18.22
C GLU A 92 9.40 22.28 -18.73
N ASN A 93 9.65 23.48 -19.24
CA ASN A 93 8.61 24.30 -19.83
C ASN A 93 8.31 23.86 -21.28
N TYR A 94 7.32 22.97 -21.43
CA TYR A 94 6.83 22.52 -22.72
C TYR A 94 5.73 23.44 -23.26
N SER A 95 5.82 23.75 -24.55
CA SER A 95 4.82 24.59 -25.24
C SER A 95 3.47 23.88 -25.43
N TYR A 96 3.51 22.56 -25.57
CA TYR A 96 2.37 21.67 -25.70
C TYR A 96 2.79 20.28 -25.20
N TRP A 97 1.87 19.56 -24.58
CA TRP A 97 2.03 18.14 -24.35
C TRP A 97 0.67 17.45 -24.26
N LYS A 98 0.66 16.16 -24.55
CA LYS A 98 -0.52 15.30 -24.48
C LYS A 98 -0.19 13.96 -23.85
N VAL A 99 -1.18 13.38 -23.19
CA VAL A 99 -1.17 11.99 -22.75
C VAL A 99 -2.08 11.20 -23.66
N VAL A 100 -1.54 10.11 -24.18
CA VAL A 100 -2.24 9.18 -25.05
C VAL A 100 -2.29 7.83 -24.37
N ASN A 101 -3.45 7.17 -24.45
CA ASN A 101 -3.59 5.77 -24.12
C ASN A 101 -3.75 4.99 -25.42
N LYS A 102 -3.06 3.85 -25.52
CA LYS A 102 -3.15 2.94 -26.63
C LYS A 102 -3.47 1.55 -26.11
N GLU A 103 -4.42 0.91 -26.77
CA GLU A 103 -4.75 -0.50 -26.61
C GLU A 103 -4.47 -1.21 -27.93
N SER A 104 -3.96 -2.43 -27.87
CA SER A 104 -3.66 -3.19 -29.08
C SER A 104 -4.88 -3.27 -30.01
N GLN A 105 -4.64 -3.06 -31.30
CA GLN A 105 -5.65 -3.10 -32.38
C GLN A 105 -6.72 -1.99 -32.32
N LEU A 106 -6.69 -1.08 -31.34
CA LEU A 106 -7.60 0.06 -31.25
C LEU A 106 -6.90 1.39 -31.58
N PRO A 107 -7.64 2.39 -32.07
CA PRO A 107 -7.12 3.75 -32.23
C PRO A 107 -6.65 4.34 -30.91
N GLU A 108 -5.67 5.24 -31.00
CA GLU A 108 -5.18 5.99 -29.85
C GLU A 108 -6.29 6.85 -29.23
N THR A 109 -6.35 6.85 -27.89
CA THR A 109 -7.29 7.67 -27.13
C THR A 109 -6.54 8.83 -26.47
N LEU A 110 -6.96 10.06 -26.79
CA LEU A 110 -6.46 11.26 -26.12
C LEU A 110 -7.01 11.30 -24.68
N ILE A 111 -6.11 11.26 -23.70
CA ILE A 111 -6.47 11.34 -22.28
C ILE A 111 -6.45 12.79 -21.78
N TYR A 112 -5.42 13.54 -22.16
CA TYR A 112 -5.24 14.92 -21.75
C TYR A 112 -4.33 15.66 -22.75
N GLN A 113 -4.50 16.97 -22.89
CA GLN A 113 -3.55 17.84 -23.58
C GLN A 113 -3.52 19.24 -22.99
N THR A 114 -2.41 19.95 -23.16
CA THR A 114 -2.32 21.38 -22.85
C THR A 114 -2.65 22.22 -24.07
N GLY A 115 -3.72 23.04 -23.98
CA GLY A 115 -4.10 23.97 -25.05
C GLY A 115 -4.45 23.29 -26.38
N SER A 116 -4.21 24.01 -27.48
CA SER A 116 -4.44 23.55 -28.85
C SER A 116 -3.27 23.98 -29.72
N LEU A 117 -2.59 23.05 -30.40
CA LEU A 117 -1.55 23.38 -31.36
C LEU A 117 -2.01 23.07 -32.78
N LYS A 118 -1.92 24.05 -33.67
CA LYS A 118 -2.42 23.96 -35.05
C LYS A 118 -1.46 23.30 -36.05
N ASN A 119 -0.16 23.19 -35.72
CA ASN A 119 0.88 22.85 -36.70
C ASN A 119 1.96 21.91 -36.13
N LEU A 120 1.57 20.77 -35.55
CA LEU A 120 2.55 19.78 -35.11
C LEU A 120 2.90 18.83 -36.26
N ILE A 121 4.18 18.49 -36.35
CA ILE A 121 4.62 17.30 -37.09
C ILE A 121 3.85 16.11 -36.52
N ASP A 122 3.26 15.30 -37.39
CA ASP A 122 2.51 14.11 -37.01
C ASP A 122 3.33 13.28 -36.01
N ALA A 123 2.78 13.12 -34.81
CA ALA A 123 3.43 12.33 -33.78
C ALA A 123 3.54 10.89 -34.27
N ILE A 124 4.73 10.30 -34.13
CA ILE A 124 4.98 8.91 -34.48
C ILE A 124 4.15 8.04 -33.54
N LEU A 125 3.42 7.08 -34.11
CA LEU A 125 2.69 6.08 -33.34
C LEU A 125 3.67 5.29 -32.47
N GLN A 126 3.36 5.16 -31.18
CA GLN A 126 4.21 4.41 -30.25
C GLN A 126 3.75 2.97 -30.11
N GLU A 127 4.70 2.05 -29.99
CA GLU A 127 4.45 0.60 -29.79
C GLU A 127 4.53 0.18 -28.32
N ASP A 128 4.95 1.11 -27.44
CA ASP A 128 5.23 0.91 -26.02
C ASP A 128 4.82 2.16 -25.23
N GLY A 129 4.51 1.98 -23.94
CA GLY A 129 4.36 3.05 -22.98
C GLY A 129 4.37 2.56 -21.52
N PHE A 130 4.15 3.50 -20.61
CA PHE A 130 4.17 3.25 -19.17
C PHE A 130 2.80 2.81 -18.67
N PHE A 131 2.80 2.19 -17.48
CA PHE A 131 1.61 1.58 -16.88
C PHE A 131 0.94 0.58 -17.81
N TYR A 132 1.69 -0.44 -18.21
CA TYR A 132 1.15 -1.56 -18.98
C TYR A 132 0.07 -2.28 -18.17
N GLU A 133 -1.12 -2.36 -18.75
CA GLU A 133 -2.36 -2.85 -18.17
C GLU A 133 -3.10 -3.72 -19.22
N CYS A 134 -4.30 -4.21 -18.91
CA CYS A 134 -5.17 -4.94 -19.85
C CYS A 134 -4.54 -6.20 -20.49
N GLU A 135 -3.96 -7.10 -19.69
CA GLU A 135 -3.49 -8.40 -20.22
C GLU A 135 -4.66 -9.24 -20.79
N PRO A 136 -4.48 -9.95 -21.92
CA PRO A 136 -3.27 -10.09 -22.72
C PRO A 136 -3.16 -9.09 -23.89
N SER A 137 -4.19 -8.27 -24.15
CA SER A 137 -4.20 -7.36 -25.29
C SER A 137 -3.16 -6.26 -25.14
N GLY A 138 -2.85 -5.85 -23.90
CA GLY A 138 -1.88 -4.82 -23.61
C GLY A 138 -2.45 -3.44 -23.89
N CYS A 139 -2.56 -2.66 -22.83
CA CYS A 139 -2.88 -1.24 -22.91
C CYS A 139 -1.80 -0.45 -22.15
N PHE A 140 -1.34 0.65 -22.73
CA PHE A 140 -0.30 1.48 -22.13
C PHE A 140 -0.59 2.97 -22.34
N SER A 141 0.11 3.81 -21.59
CA SER A 141 0.04 5.26 -21.76
C SER A 141 1.40 5.83 -22.12
N TYR A 142 1.44 6.88 -22.91
CA TYR A 142 2.67 7.62 -23.17
C TYR A 142 2.39 9.12 -23.24
N ILE A 143 3.43 9.92 -23.03
CA ILE A 143 3.36 11.38 -23.18
C ILE A 143 4.14 11.78 -24.42
N VAL A 144 3.56 12.70 -25.19
CA VAL A 144 4.30 13.47 -26.19
C VAL A 144 4.33 14.91 -25.72
N ALA A 145 5.52 15.48 -25.58
CA ALA A 145 5.72 16.87 -25.21
C ALA A 145 6.54 17.59 -26.27
N TYR A 146 6.32 18.89 -26.44
CA TYR A 146 6.98 19.67 -27.49
C TYR A 146 7.76 20.82 -26.88
N LYS A 147 9.08 20.73 -27.06
CA LYS A 147 10.01 21.81 -26.76
C LYS A 147 10.19 22.61 -28.05
N LYS A 148 9.41 23.68 -28.18
CA LYS A 148 9.16 24.38 -29.46
C LYS A 148 8.45 23.44 -30.45
N GLU A 149 9.11 23.01 -31.52
CA GLU A 149 8.53 22.16 -32.59
C GLU A 149 9.05 20.73 -32.57
N ILE A 150 9.96 20.40 -31.64
CA ILE A 150 10.59 19.08 -31.57
C ILE A 150 9.80 18.21 -30.58
N PRO A 151 9.25 17.06 -31.01
CA PRO A 151 8.57 16.13 -30.12
C PRO A 151 9.57 15.35 -29.25
N GLU A 152 9.29 15.27 -27.96
CA GLU A 152 9.90 14.38 -26.98
C GLU A 152 8.84 13.37 -26.52
N TYR A 153 9.23 12.09 -26.44
CA TYR A 153 8.34 11.00 -26.06
C TYR A 153 8.75 10.43 -24.71
N PHE A 154 7.77 10.21 -23.82
CA PHE A 154 7.96 9.59 -22.52
C PHE A 154 7.10 8.33 -22.45
N LYS A 155 7.78 7.18 -22.40
CA LYS A 155 7.20 5.86 -22.61
C LYS A 155 7.53 4.91 -21.48
N THR A 156 8.59 5.14 -20.73
CA THR A 156 8.88 4.34 -19.53
C THR A 156 8.36 5.02 -18.28
N GLU A 157 8.19 4.24 -17.21
CA GLU A 157 7.85 4.78 -15.90
C GLU A 157 8.92 5.76 -15.39
N THR A 158 10.20 5.47 -15.62
CA THR A 158 11.32 6.38 -15.32
C THR A 158 11.23 7.68 -16.10
N GLU A 159 10.83 7.63 -17.37
CA GLU A 159 10.60 8.83 -18.18
C GLU A 159 9.41 9.63 -17.67
N LEU A 160 8.31 8.99 -17.26
CA LEU A 160 7.20 9.66 -16.59
C LEU A 160 7.64 10.36 -15.29
N GLN A 161 8.45 9.67 -14.47
CA GLN A 161 9.02 10.27 -13.26
C GLN A 161 9.87 11.50 -13.59
N ASN A 162 10.62 11.49 -14.70
CA ASN A 162 11.44 12.61 -15.15
C ASN A 162 10.62 13.75 -15.75
N PHE A 163 9.50 13.43 -16.40
CA PHE A 163 8.56 14.40 -16.96
C PHE A 163 7.88 15.21 -15.86
N ILE A 164 7.43 14.57 -14.78
CA ILE A 164 6.81 15.25 -13.64
C ILE A 164 7.86 16.15 -12.94
N GLY A 165 7.48 17.39 -12.63
CA GLY A 165 8.31 18.37 -11.93
C GLY A 165 8.51 18.05 -10.45
N GLU A 166 8.41 19.07 -9.59
CA GLU A 166 8.30 18.85 -8.14
C GLU A 166 6.94 18.21 -7.82
N ILE A 167 6.83 17.50 -6.70
CA ILE A 167 5.57 16.90 -6.25
C ILE A 167 4.84 17.94 -5.41
N ASP A 168 3.97 18.70 -6.07
CA ASP A 168 3.25 19.82 -5.46
C ASP A 168 1.82 19.49 -5.10
N ASN A 169 1.28 18.42 -5.66
CA ASN A 169 -0.07 17.99 -5.39
C ASN A 169 -0.20 16.47 -5.19
N LEU A 170 -1.32 16.06 -4.61
CA LEU A 170 -1.62 14.65 -4.36
C LEU A 170 -1.70 13.82 -5.66
N PRO A 171 -2.35 14.27 -6.75
CA PRO A 171 -2.33 13.57 -8.04
C PRO A 171 -0.92 13.21 -8.56
N GLU A 172 0.04 14.14 -8.51
CA GLU A 172 1.44 13.87 -8.90
C GLU A 172 2.08 12.82 -7.99
N ALA A 173 1.86 12.90 -6.68
CA ALA A 173 2.37 11.92 -5.73
C ALA A 173 1.79 10.52 -5.98
N LEU A 174 0.51 10.43 -6.36
CA LEU A 174 -0.14 9.16 -6.71
C LEU A 174 0.38 8.57 -8.02
N LEU A 175 0.61 9.41 -9.04
CA LEU A 175 1.23 8.99 -10.30
C LEU A 175 2.66 8.49 -10.07
N LEU A 176 3.46 9.21 -9.29
CA LEU A 176 4.79 8.77 -8.90
C LEU A 176 4.76 7.47 -8.10
N ALA A 177 3.84 7.30 -7.15
CA ALA A 177 3.75 6.06 -6.39
C ALA A 177 3.30 4.87 -7.26
N ARG A 178 2.48 5.12 -8.29
CA ARG A 178 2.02 4.09 -9.22
C ARG A 178 3.15 3.45 -10.01
N THR A 179 4.23 4.17 -10.31
CA THR A 179 5.45 3.61 -10.95
C THR A 179 6.24 2.67 -10.06
N TYR A 180 5.77 2.42 -8.84
CA TYR A 180 6.33 1.43 -7.91
C TYR A 180 5.28 0.37 -7.54
N ASP A 181 4.21 0.26 -8.35
CA ASP A 181 3.04 -0.59 -8.17
C ASP A 181 2.22 -0.32 -6.91
N PHE A 182 2.32 0.88 -6.35
CA PHE A 182 1.44 1.28 -5.26
C PHE A 182 0.16 1.93 -5.79
N TRP A 183 -0.98 1.53 -5.26
CA TRP A 183 -2.24 2.21 -5.50
C TRP A 183 -3.09 2.26 -4.24
N PHE A 184 -4.04 3.19 -4.15
CA PHE A 184 -4.83 3.34 -2.93
C PHE A 184 -6.08 2.46 -2.92
N ASP A 185 -6.41 1.89 -1.76
CA ASP A 185 -7.68 1.24 -1.51
C ASP A 185 -8.75 2.29 -1.14
N ARG A 186 -9.77 2.43 -1.98
CA ARG A 186 -10.91 3.33 -1.74
C ARG A 186 -11.75 2.96 -0.52
N LYS A 187 -11.76 1.68 -0.15
CA LYS A 187 -12.62 1.14 0.90
C LYS A 187 -11.94 1.18 2.26
N GLN A 188 -10.61 1.05 2.32
CA GLN A 188 -9.87 0.87 3.56
C GLN A 188 -8.81 1.96 3.75
N ILE A 189 -8.94 2.76 4.81
CA ILE A 189 -8.04 3.91 5.07
C ILE A 189 -6.58 3.50 5.25
N ILE A 190 -6.33 2.31 5.81
CA ILE A 190 -4.97 1.74 5.96
C ILE A 190 -4.25 1.54 4.62
N GLY A 191 -5.00 1.45 3.53
CA GLY A 191 -4.49 1.36 2.18
C GLY A 191 -4.73 2.61 1.34
N GLY A 192 -5.28 3.70 1.90
CA GLY A 192 -5.72 4.85 1.12
C GLY A 192 -5.84 6.15 1.90
N ALA A 193 -4.73 6.58 2.50
CA ALA A 193 -4.65 7.85 3.23
C ALA A 193 -3.42 8.66 2.84
N TYR A 194 -3.45 9.95 3.11
CA TYR A 194 -2.35 10.85 2.78
C TYR A 194 -2.20 11.99 3.81
N LYS A 195 -0.98 12.52 3.87
CA LYS A 195 -0.63 13.75 4.58
C LYS A 195 0.41 14.49 3.74
N ILE A 196 0.28 15.81 3.61
CA ILE A 196 1.22 16.65 2.87
C ILE A 196 1.76 17.71 3.81
N ASP A 197 3.08 17.87 3.82
CA ASP A 197 3.74 19.01 4.44
C ASP A 197 4.59 19.78 3.40
N SER A 198 5.38 20.76 3.86
CA SER A 198 6.20 21.58 2.97
C SER A 198 7.31 20.83 2.25
N LYS A 199 7.77 19.69 2.78
CA LYS A 199 8.93 18.94 2.27
C LYS A 199 8.57 17.56 1.74
N TYR A 200 7.51 16.95 2.27
CA TYR A 200 7.16 15.57 2.01
C TYR A 200 5.66 15.38 1.75
N VAL A 201 5.37 14.37 0.92
CA VAL A 201 4.07 13.72 0.86
C VAL A 201 4.20 12.35 1.52
N TYR A 202 3.32 12.07 2.49
CA TYR A 202 3.21 10.77 3.12
C TYR A 202 1.94 10.10 2.65
N LEU A 203 2.04 8.84 2.26
CA LEU A 203 0.92 8.05 1.76
C LEU A 203 0.84 6.72 2.50
N TYR A 204 -0.38 6.29 2.78
CA TYR A 204 -0.72 4.91 3.04
C TYR A 204 -1.34 4.38 1.75
N LEU A 205 -0.60 3.54 1.03
CA LEU A 205 -1.06 2.88 -0.20
C LEU A 205 -1.02 1.37 -0.02
N SER A 206 -1.53 0.64 -1.02
CA SER A 206 -1.54 -0.81 -1.04
C SER A 206 -0.85 -1.38 -2.27
N LYS A 207 -0.34 -2.60 -2.13
CA LYS A 207 -0.16 -3.53 -3.25
C LYS A 207 -1.26 -4.59 -3.21
N PHE A 208 -1.79 -4.92 -4.38
CA PHE A 208 -2.83 -5.94 -4.56
C PHE A 208 -2.24 -7.12 -5.31
N SER A 209 -2.40 -8.32 -4.75
CA SER A 209 -2.22 -9.57 -5.48
C SER A 209 -3.59 -10.15 -5.78
N SER A 210 -3.80 -10.63 -7.01
CA SER A 210 -5.07 -11.19 -7.45
C SER A 210 -5.23 -12.66 -7.10
N CYS A 211 -4.15 -13.43 -6.92
CA CYS A 211 -4.25 -14.89 -6.72
C CYS A 211 -3.05 -15.43 -5.91
N PRO A 212 -3.25 -15.84 -4.64
CA PRO A 212 -4.45 -15.62 -3.83
C PRO A 212 -4.67 -14.13 -3.56
N VAL A 213 -5.92 -13.70 -3.34
CA VAL A 213 -6.21 -12.29 -3.09
C VAL A 213 -5.50 -11.83 -1.82
N ASN A 214 -4.62 -10.84 -1.96
CA ASN A 214 -3.86 -10.26 -0.87
C ASN A 214 -3.79 -8.74 -1.02
N LYS A 215 -3.97 -8.01 0.09
CA LYS A 215 -3.70 -6.58 0.17
C LYS A 215 -2.73 -6.29 1.31
N GLU A 216 -1.63 -5.69 0.93
CA GLU A 216 -0.58 -5.26 1.85
C GLU A 216 -0.52 -3.73 1.85
N SER A 217 -0.50 -3.14 3.04
CA SER A 217 -0.38 -1.70 3.24
C SER A 217 1.10 -1.30 3.27
N PHE A 218 1.41 -0.14 2.72
CA PHE A 218 2.74 0.46 2.74
C PHE A 218 2.66 1.90 3.20
N ILE A 219 3.57 2.28 4.11
CA ILE A 219 3.83 3.67 4.46
C ILE A 219 4.88 4.19 3.49
N ILE A 220 4.52 5.22 2.74
CA ILE A 220 5.35 5.81 1.70
C ILE A 220 5.64 7.25 2.08
N LYS A 221 6.89 7.67 1.89
CA LYS A 221 7.37 9.03 2.08
C LYS A 221 8.04 9.48 0.79
N ILE A 222 7.50 10.52 0.18
CA ILE A 222 7.99 11.13 -1.06
C ILE A 222 8.54 12.50 -0.72
N ASN A 223 9.79 12.78 -1.08
CA ASN A 223 10.35 14.11 -1.01
C ASN A 223 9.85 14.95 -2.18
N ARG A 224 9.23 16.09 -1.87
CA ARG A 224 8.55 16.93 -2.87
C ARG A 224 9.50 17.52 -3.90
N LYS A 225 10.73 17.86 -3.49
CA LYS A 225 11.70 18.53 -4.35
C LYS A 225 12.47 17.59 -5.27
N ASN A 226 12.99 16.49 -4.72
CA ASN A 226 13.86 15.57 -5.47
C ASN A 226 13.16 14.26 -5.90
N LYS A 227 11.87 14.09 -5.58
CA LYS A 227 11.05 12.90 -5.90
C LYS A 227 11.54 11.59 -5.27
N GLU A 228 12.50 11.64 -4.36
CA GLU A 228 13.00 10.44 -3.68
C GLU A 228 11.86 9.78 -2.89
N ILE A 229 11.62 8.50 -3.16
CA ILE A 229 10.62 7.69 -2.50
C ILE A 229 11.27 6.75 -1.49
N LYS A 230 10.72 6.70 -0.28
CA LYS A 230 11.02 5.69 0.73
C LYS A 230 9.72 5.00 1.10
N TYR A 231 9.74 3.68 1.22
CA TYR A 231 8.55 2.94 1.60
C TYR A 231 8.89 1.79 2.55
N GLN A 232 7.94 1.48 3.42
CA GLN A 232 8.02 0.38 4.37
C GLN A 232 6.68 -0.35 4.38
N SER A 233 6.72 -1.68 4.41
CA SER A 233 5.51 -2.47 4.62
C SER A 233 4.92 -2.18 6.01
N ASN A 234 3.60 -1.98 6.03
CA ASN A 234 2.77 -1.86 7.21
C ASN A 234 1.92 -3.13 7.43
N GLY A 235 2.27 -4.21 6.71
CA GLY A 235 1.66 -5.52 6.84
C GLY A 235 0.42 -5.76 5.98
N VAL A 236 0.06 -7.03 5.91
CA VAL A 236 -1.13 -7.52 5.22
C VAL A 236 -2.37 -7.24 6.07
N TYR A 237 -3.34 -6.55 5.50
CA TYR A 237 -4.61 -6.22 6.17
C TYR A 237 -5.82 -6.93 5.55
N TYR A 238 -5.64 -7.59 4.41
CA TYR A 238 -6.66 -8.44 3.81
C TYR A 238 -6.00 -9.61 3.09
N LYS A 239 -6.49 -10.82 3.35
CA LYS A 239 -6.07 -12.04 2.67
C LYS A 239 -7.27 -12.97 2.48
N SER A 240 -7.46 -13.48 1.27
CA SER A 240 -8.34 -14.61 0.97
C SER A 240 -7.52 -15.69 0.26
N ASN A 241 -7.97 -16.95 0.33
CA ASN A 241 -7.43 -18.03 -0.50
C ASN A 241 -8.03 -18.02 -1.92
N ASP A 242 -9.10 -17.25 -2.13
CA ASP A 242 -9.74 -17.10 -3.43
C ASP A 242 -8.85 -16.28 -4.37
N CYS A 243 -9.04 -16.47 -5.68
CA CYS A 243 -8.45 -15.62 -6.70
C CYS A 243 -9.48 -14.63 -7.25
N TYR A 244 -9.04 -13.41 -7.53
CA TYR A 244 -9.86 -12.39 -8.15
C TYR A 244 -10.04 -12.75 -9.63
N THR A 245 -11.24 -13.18 -9.98
CA THR A 245 -11.66 -13.35 -11.37
C THR A 245 -12.26 -12.02 -11.83
N SER A 246 -11.62 -11.37 -12.80
CA SER A 246 -12.10 -10.15 -13.47
C SER A 246 -13.37 -10.39 -14.25
#